data_AF-A0A8T5LC79-F1
#
_entry.id   AF-A0A8T5LC79-F1
#
_cell.length_a   1.000
_cell.length_b   1.000
_cell.length_c   1.000
_cell.angle_alpha   90.00
_cell.angle_beta   90.00
_cell.angle_gamma   90.00
#
_symmetry.space_group_name_H-M   'P 1'
#
loop_
_entity.id
_entity.type
_entity.pdbx_description
1 polymer ?
#
loop_
_entity_poly.entity_id
_entity_poly.type
_entity_poly.pdbx_seq_one_letter_code
_entity_poly.pdbx_strand_id
1 'polypeptide(L)'
;MKVTNGEIMLCKGALEELVKVKLPVRASLQAAKFANKVSVKLKAIEDVKNGLIKTYGTKDDKGQTSVTPESPEWEQFVQEFNELMDIEEEFVFEKIRIPEKVAATCDACHHNMDKGLELEPSILMALEKFLEVA
;
A
#
# COMPACT_ATOMS: atom_id res chain seq x y z
N MET A 1 1.92 -13.89 -7.54
CA MET A 1 2.31 -12.78 -8.43
C MET A 1 3.64 -12.25 -7.97
N LYS A 2 4.48 -11.73 -8.87
CA LYS A 2 5.75 -11.10 -8.49
C LYS A 2 5.56 -9.63 -8.15
N VAL A 3 6.12 -9.20 -7.03
CA VAL A 3 6.03 -7.81 -6.54
C VAL A 3 7.36 -7.37 -5.96
N THR A 4 7.66 -6.07 -6.09
CA THR A 4 8.81 -5.47 -5.42
C THR A 4 8.42 -4.93 -4.04
N ASN A 5 9.40 -4.73 -3.16
CA ASN A 5 9.19 -4.04 -1.89
C ASN A 5 8.65 -2.61 -2.09
N GLY A 6 9.11 -1.93 -3.14
CA GLY A 6 8.57 -0.63 -3.55
C GLY A 6 7.06 -0.67 -3.84
N GLU A 7 6.60 -1.68 -4.56
CA GLU A 7 5.16 -1.87 -4.87
C GLU A 7 4.34 -2.17 -3.60
N ILE A 8 4.89 -2.98 -2.68
CA ILE A 8 4.27 -3.25 -1.38
C ILE A 8 4.18 -1.97 -0.53
N MET A 9 5.21 -1.11 -0.56
CA MET A 9 5.18 0.17 0.13
C MET A 9 4.15 1.14 -0.45
N LEU A 10 4.09 1.25 -1.78
CA LEU A 10 3.14 2.14 -2.47
C LEU A 10 1.69 1.75 -2.21
N CYS A 11 1.38 0.45 -2.07
CA CYS A 11 0.01 0.01 -1.90
C CYS A 11 -0.58 0.30 -0.50
N LYS A 12 0.25 0.62 0.52
CA LYS A 12 -0.19 0.80 1.91
C LYS A 12 -1.33 1.83 2.04
N GLY A 13 -1.12 3.05 1.57
CA GLY A 13 -2.10 4.14 1.68
C GLY A 13 -3.37 3.84 0.89
N ALA A 14 -3.23 3.34 -0.33
CA ALA A 14 -4.37 2.95 -1.16
C ALA A 14 -5.20 1.83 -0.54
N LEU A 15 -4.55 0.88 0.12
CA LEU A 15 -5.22 -0.22 0.81
C LEU A 15 -5.95 0.24 2.07
N GLU A 16 -5.36 1.15 2.84
CA GLU A 16 -6.02 1.78 3.99
C GLU A 16 -7.30 2.51 3.57
N GLU A 17 -7.29 3.19 2.43
CA GLU A 17 -8.50 3.82 1.87
C GLU A 17 -9.50 2.78 1.34
N LEU A 18 -9.04 1.76 0.60
CA LEU A 18 -9.93 0.72 0.07
C LEU A 18 -10.71 -0.01 1.18
N VAL A 19 -10.08 -0.28 2.32
CA VAL A 19 -10.73 -0.99 3.45
C VAL A 19 -11.81 -0.13 4.11
N LYS A 20 -11.77 1.21 3.95
CA LYS A 20 -12.83 2.13 4.41
C LYS A 20 -14.03 2.17 3.46
N VAL A 21 -13.85 1.74 2.20
CA VAL A 21 -14.92 1.72 1.21
C VAL A 21 -15.91 0.61 1.52
N LYS A 22 -17.20 0.92 1.45
CA LYS A 22 -18.27 -0.07 1.63
C LYS A 22 -18.38 -0.98 0.40
N LEU A 23 -17.56 -2.03 0.38
CA LEU A 23 -17.57 -3.07 -0.64
C LEU A 23 -18.57 -4.20 -0.28
N PRO A 24 -18.97 -5.05 -1.25
CA PRO A 24 -19.67 -6.28 -0.95
C PRO A 24 -18.85 -7.19 -0.03
N VAL A 25 -19.54 -7.98 0.80
CA VAL A 25 -18.93 -8.78 1.88
C VAL A 25 -17.69 -9.59 1.46
N ARG A 26 -17.73 -10.19 0.25
CA ARG A 26 -16.60 -10.98 -0.27
C ARG A 26 -15.38 -10.11 -0.57
N ALA A 27 -15.59 -8.98 -1.23
CA ALA A 27 -14.53 -8.02 -1.57
C ALA A 27 -13.95 -7.37 -0.31
N SER A 28 -14.79 -7.01 0.67
CA SER A 28 -14.33 -6.47 1.96
C SER A 28 -13.44 -7.47 2.72
N LEU A 29 -13.83 -8.74 2.76
CA LEU A 29 -13.01 -9.78 3.41
C LEU A 29 -11.69 -10.02 2.67
N GLN A 30 -11.70 -10.00 1.33
CA GLN A 30 -10.49 -10.10 0.53
C GLN A 30 -9.55 -8.91 0.79
N ALA A 31 -10.07 -7.68 0.79
CA ALA A 31 -9.30 -6.48 1.10
C ALA A 31 -8.68 -6.52 2.50
N ALA A 32 -9.45 -6.94 3.52
CA ALA A 32 -8.92 -7.09 4.88
C ALA A 32 -7.81 -8.16 4.99
N LYS A 33 -7.98 -9.30 4.32
CA LYS A 33 -6.94 -10.35 4.26
C LYS A 33 -5.68 -9.86 3.55
N PHE A 34 -5.85 -9.12 2.46
CA PHE A 34 -4.74 -8.51 1.74
C PHE A 34 -3.98 -7.52 2.65
N ALA A 35 -4.70 -6.64 3.35
CA ALA A 35 -4.13 -5.66 4.28
C ALA A 35 -3.30 -6.31 5.38
N ASN A 36 -3.79 -7.40 5.97
CA ASN A 36 -3.03 -8.15 6.98
C ASN A 36 -1.75 -8.74 6.40
N LYS A 37 -1.80 -9.29 5.18
CA LYS A 37 -0.64 -9.89 4.54
C LYS A 37 0.42 -8.85 4.16
N VAL A 38 -0.02 -7.71 3.61
CA VAL A 38 0.83 -6.57 3.29
C VAL A 38 1.47 -5.99 4.55
N SER A 39 0.72 -5.85 5.64
CA SER A 39 1.23 -5.33 6.93
C SER A 39 2.43 -6.13 7.47
N VAL A 40 2.38 -7.46 7.39
CA VAL A 40 3.51 -8.31 7.81
C VAL A 40 4.77 -8.03 6.97
N LYS A 41 4.62 -7.85 5.65
CA LYS A 41 5.73 -7.55 4.73
C LYS A 41 6.27 -6.14 4.94
N LEU A 42 5.38 -5.15 5.06
CA LEU A 42 5.72 -3.77 5.35
C LEU A 42 6.56 -3.63 6.61
N LYS A 43 6.21 -4.36 7.68
CA LYS A 43 6.99 -4.34 8.91
C LYS A 43 8.45 -4.76 8.67
N ALA A 44 8.68 -5.84 7.93
CA ALA A 44 10.03 -6.30 7.62
C ALA A 44 10.81 -5.26 6.77
N ILE A 45 10.15 -4.66 5.77
CA ILE A 45 10.74 -3.60 4.94
C ILE A 45 11.07 -2.36 5.80
N GLU A 46 10.15 -1.94 6.66
CA GLU A 46 10.34 -0.80 7.56
C GLU A 46 11.48 -1.06 8.57
N ASP A 47 11.60 -2.28 9.10
CA ASP A 47 12.69 -2.65 10.00
C ASP A 47 14.07 -2.53 9.33
N VAL A 48 14.21 -3.03 8.09
CA VAL A 48 15.47 -2.90 7.32
C VAL A 48 15.74 -1.45 6.95
N LYS A 49 14.73 -0.72 6.46
CA LYS A 49 14.85 0.72 6.15
C LYS A 49 15.30 1.52 7.38
N ASN A 50 14.72 1.24 8.55
CA ASN A 50 15.11 1.88 9.80
C ASN A 50 16.55 1.52 10.21
N GLY A 51 17.01 0.31 9.86
CA GLY A 51 18.42 -0.09 9.97
C GLY A 51 19.33 0.81 9.11
N LEU A 52 18.99 0.98 7.83
CA LEU A 52 19.74 1.86 6.92
C LEU A 52 19.80 3.30 7.43
N ILE A 53 18.69 3.84 7.92
CA ILE A 53 18.64 5.19 8.51
C ILE A 53 19.55 5.30 9.74
N LYS A 54 19.63 4.25 10.58
CA LYS A 54 20.54 4.26 11.75
C LYS A 54 22.01 4.15 11.36
N THR A 55 22.32 3.45 10.27
CA THR A 55 23.69 3.26 9.77
C THR A 55 24.21 4.53 9.12
N TYR A 56 23.40 5.15 8.25
CA TYR A 56 23.82 6.26 7.39
C TYR A 56 23.34 7.64 7.86
N GLY A 57 22.43 7.67 8.83
CA GLY A 57 21.81 8.92 9.27
C GLY A 57 22.61 9.66 10.32
N THR A 58 22.46 10.97 10.30
CA THR A 58 23.00 11.86 11.33
C THR A 58 21.91 12.20 12.33
N LYS A 59 22.26 12.29 13.61
CA LYS A 59 21.34 12.78 14.65
C LYS A 59 21.26 14.30 14.62
N ASP A 60 20.05 14.83 14.64
CA ASP A 60 19.80 16.24 14.88
C ASP A 60 19.92 16.59 16.39
N ASP A 61 19.81 17.89 16.70
CA ASP A 61 19.87 18.41 18.08
C ASP A 61 18.73 17.88 18.98
N LYS A 62 17.69 17.27 18.39
CA LYS A 62 16.56 16.65 19.08
C LYS A 62 16.71 15.14 19.22
N GLY A 63 17.85 14.58 18.77
CA GLY A 63 18.16 13.16 18.81
C GLY A 63 17.47 12.33 17.72
N GLN A 64 16.81 12.95 16.75
CA GLN A 64 16.21 12.26 15.61
C GLN A 64 17.29 11.93 14.59
N THR A 65 17.36 10.66 14.18
CA THR A 65 18.29 10.22 13.14
C THR A 65 17.62 10.34 11.78
N SER A 66 18.24 11.07 10.86
CA SER A 66 17.74 11.25 9.50
C SER A 66 18.89 11.23 8.49
N VAL A 67 18.57 10.86 7.26
CA VAL A 67 19.48 10.88 6.12
C VAL A 67 18.95 11.95 5.16
N THR A 68 19.77 12.94 4.84
CA THR A 68 19.42 14.04 3.92
C THR A 68 20.30 14.03 2.68
N PRO A 69 19.89 14.65 1.55
CA PRO A 69 20.72 14.74 0.35
C PRO A 69 22.10 15.36 0.55
N GLU A 70 22.28 16.17 1.60
CA GLU A 70 23.54 16.81 1.97
C GLU A 70 24.41 15.93 2.89
N SER A 71 23.88 14.80 3.37
CA SER A 71 24.63 13.87 4.21
C SER A 71 25.77 13.25 3.40
N PRO A 72 27.00 13.12 3.96
CA PRO A 72 28.12 12.52 3.23
C PRO A 72 27.83 11.07 2.79
N GLU A 73 26.95 10.40 3.53
CA GLU A 73 26.57 8.99 3.35
C GLU A 73 25.34 8.82 2.44
N TRP A 74 24.86 9.90 1.83
CA TRP A 74 23.63 9.91 1.02
C TRP A 74 23.68 8.92 -0.14
N GLU A 75 24.80 8.87 -0.87
CA GLU A 75 24.93 8.01 -2.05
C GLU A 75 24.85 6.52 -1.67
N GLN A 76 25.54 6.12 -0.60
CA GLN A 76 25.50 4.74 -0.09
C GLN A 76 24.11 4.39 0.43
N PHE A 77 23.47 5.31 1.17
CA PHE A 77 22.09 5.10 1.62
C PHE A 77 21.13 4.90 0.45
N VAL A 78 21.19 5.75 -0.58
CA VAL A 78 20.31 5.64 -1.75
C VAL A 78 20.55 4.33 -2.49
N GLN A 79 21.80 3.90 -2.62
CA GLN A 79 22.14 2.63 -3.27
C GLN A 79 21.50 1.44 -2.53
N GLU A 80 21.71 1.31 -1.23
CA GLU A 80 21.15 0.20 -0.44
C GLU A 80 19.63 0.30 -0.28
N PHE A 81 19.11 1.52 -0.19
CA PHE A 81 17.68 1.75 -0.12
C PHE A 81 17.00 1.32 -1.44
N ASN A 82 17.57 1.66 -2.58
CA ASN A 82 17.05 1.23 -3.88
C ASN A 82 17.17 -0.29 -4.03
N GLU A 83 18.29 -0.89 -3.62
CA GLU A 83 18.43 -2.35 -3.58
C GLU A 83 17.32 -3.00 -2.75
N LEU A 84 17.05 -2.47 -1.55
CA LEU A 84 15.94 -2.93 -0.72
C LEU A 84 14.59 -2.82 -1.42
N MET A 85 14.31 -1.70 -2.11
CA MET A 85 13.04 -1.48 -2.81
C MET A 85 12.88 -2.39 -4.03
N ASP A 86 13.97 -2.72 -4.71
CA ASP A 86 14.00 -3.52 -5.94
C ASP A 86 13.96 -5.03 -5.70
N ILE A 87 14.15 -5.50 -4.45
CA ILE A 87 13.97 -6.92 -4.10
C ILE A 87 12.57 -7.38 -4.52
N GLU A 88 12.54 -8.34 -5.44
CA GLU A 88 11.35 -8.98 -5.95
C GLU A 88 11.06 -10.26 -5.17
N GLU A 89 9.81 -10.45 -4.76
CA GLU A 89 9.36 -11.70 -4.14
C GLU A 89 8.07 -12.25 -4.76
N GLU A 90 7.87 -13.55 -4.60
CA GLU A 90 6.61 -14.19 -4.96
C GLU A 90 5.56 -13.91 -3.89
N PHE A 91 4.57 -13.09 -4.25
CA PHE A 91 3.43 -12.75 -3.42
C PHE A 91 2.22 -13.61 -3.79
N VAL A 92 1.97 -14.64 -2.98
CA VAL A 92 0.87 -15.58 -3.21
C VAL A 92 -0.44 -15.00 -2.69
N PHE A 93 -1.21 -14.32 -3.54
CA PHE A 93 -2.52 -13.78 -3.18
C PHE A 93 -3.43 -13.71 -4.42
N GLU A 94 -4.72 -14.00 -4.23
CA GLU A 94 -5.72 -13.83 -5.29
C GLU A 94 -6.10 -12.35 -5.39
N LYS A 95 -6.18 -11.81 -6.61
CA LYS A 95 -6.64 -10.43 -6.79
C LYS A 95 -7.99 -10.20 -6.10
N ILE A 96 -8.13 -9.06 -5.44
CA ILE A 96 -9.39 -8.63 -4.86
C ILE A 96 -10.31 -8.26 -6.02
N ARG A 97 -11.47 -8.91 -6.09
CA ARG A 97 -12.46 -8.61 -7.10
C ARG A 97 -13.42 -7.56 -6.57
N ILE A 98 -13.43 -6.40 -7.20
CA ILE A 98 -14.34 -5.30 -6.87
C ILE A 98 -15.36 -5.15 -7.99
N PRO A 99 -16.64 -4.90 -7.67
CA PRO A 99 -17.66 -4.73 -8.70
C PRO A 99 -17.56 -3.33 -9.33
N GLU A 100 -17.99 -3.18 -10.58
CA GLU A 100 -18.20 -1.85 -11.18
C GLU A 100 -19.27 -1.01 -10.45
N LYS A 101 -20.24 -1.68 -9.82
CA LYS A 101 -21.37 -1.06 -9.13
C LYS A 101 -21.57 -1.63 -7.74
N VAL A 102 -22.03 -0.79 -6.82
CA VAL A 102 -22.41 -1.18 -5.47
C VAL A 102 -23.85 -0.82 -5.18
N ALA A 103 -24.50 -1.65 -4.36
CA ALA A 103 -25.83 -1.35 -3.85
C ALA A 103 -25.79 -0.08 -2.99
N ALA A 104 -26.71 0.82 -3.27
CA ALA A 104 -26.94 2.07 -2.57
C ALA A 104 -28.44 2.30 -2.37
N THR A 105 -28.75 3.33 -1.61
CA THR A 105 -30.12 3.75 -1.37
C THR A 105 -30.22 5.19 -1.82
N CYS A 106 -31.26 5.53 -2.59
CA CYS A 106 -31.46 6.91 -3.02
C CYS A 106 -31.74 7.81 -1.80
N ASP A 107 -31.00 8.91 -1.65
CA ASP A 107 -31.18 9.84 -0.53
C ASP A 107 -32.53 10.55 -0.54
N ALA A 108 -33.13 10.74 -1.73
CA ALA A 108 -34.40 11.46 -1.89
C ALA A 108 -35.64 10.57 -1.69
N CYS A 109 -35.59 9.31 -2.13
CA CYS A 109 -36.77 8.43 -2.17
C CYS A 109 -36.56 7.03 -1.59
N HIS A 110 -35.42 6.79 -0.94
CA HIS A 110 -35.11 5.62 -0.10
C HIS A 110 -35.29 4.22 -0.72
N HIS A 111 -35.40 4.11 -2.05
CA HIS A 111 -35.38 2.82 -2.72
C HIS A 111 -33.94 2.34 -2.96
N ASN A 112 -33.78 1.02 -3.08
CA ASN A 112 -32.50 0.41 -3.43
C ASN A 112 -32.18 0.64 -4.90
N MET A 113 -30.96 1.09 -5.17
CA MET A 113 -30.43 1.31 -6.51
C MET A 113 -28.96 0.87 -6.56
N ASP A 114 -28.46 0.62 -7.76
CA ASP A 114 -27.02 0.44 -7.95
C ASP A 114 -26.38 1.79 -8.32
N LYS A 115 -25.24 2.10 -7.71
CA LYS A 115 -24.39 3.23 -8.10
C LYS A 115 -23.02 2.74 -8.54
N GLY A 116 -22.34 3.52 -9.37
CA GLY A 116 -20.94 3.25 -9.70
C GLY A 116 -20.09 3.19 -8.43
N LEU A 117 -19.17 2.24 -8.37
CA LEU A 117 -18.15 2.23 -7.34
C LEU A 117 -17.18 3.39 -7.62
N GLU A 118 -17.25 4.43 -6.79
CA GLU A 118 -16.36 5.58 -6.89
C GLU A 118 -15.10 5.31 -6.05
N LEU A 119 -13.96 5.20 -6.73
CA LEU A 119 -12.64 5.12 -6.13
C LEU A 119 -11.76 6.21 -6.73
N GLU A 120 -10.93 6.83 -5.88
CA GLU A 120 -9.89 7.75 -6.33
C GLU A 120 -8.96 7.04 -7.34
N PRO A 121 -8.60 7.65 -8.49
CA PRO A 121 -7.72 7.04 -9.48
C PRO A 121 -6.38 6.58 -8.90
N SER A 122 -5.86 7.30 -7.90
CA SER A 122 -4.62 6.95 -7.19
C SER A 122 -4.71 5.60 -6.47
N ILE A 123 -5.90 5.24 -5.94
CA ILE A 123 -6.13 3.94 -5.30
C ILE A 123 -6.04 2.83 -6.35
N LEU A 124 -6.66 3.03 -7.51
CA LEU A 124 -6.65 2.05 -8.60
C LEU A 124 -5.24 1.84 -9.15
N MET A 125 -4.48 2.92 -9.35
CA MET A 125 -3.10 2.83 -9.83
C MET A 125 -2.19 2.10 -8.83
N ALA A 126 -2.25 2.48 -7.55
CA ALA A 126 -1.42 1.86 -6.51
C ALA A 126 -1.78 0.38 -6.24
N LEU A 127 -2.98 -0.04 -6.65
CA LEU A 127 -3.47 -1.41 -6.45
C LEU A 127 -3.67 -2.19 -7.76
N GLU A 128 -3.15 -1.73 -8.90
CA GLU A 128 -3.43 -2.33 -10.22
C GLU A 128 -3.07 -3.83 -10.29
N LYS A 129 -1.99 -4.23 -9.61
CA LYS A 129 -1.53 -5.62 -9.56
C LYS A 129 -2.39 -6.49 -8.64
N PHE A 130 -3.13 -5.86 -7.73
CA PHE A 130 -3.85 -6.50 -6.63
C PHE A 130 -5.36 -6.48 -6.81
N LEU A 131 -5.89 -5.63 -7.69
CA LEU A 131 -7.32 -5.51 -7.98
C LEU A 131 -7.67 -6.06 -9.36
N GLU A 132 -8.92 -6.50 -9.45
CA GLU A 132 -9.62 -6.81 -10.69
C GLU A 132 -11.03 -6.19 -10.58
N VAL A 133 -11.38 -5.31 -11.51
CA VAL A 133 -12.75 -4.79 -11.64
C VAL A 133 -13.56 -5.82 -12.41
N ALA A 134 -14.70 -6.25 -11.86
CA ALA A 134 -15.51 -7.35 -12.36
C ALA A 134 -17.01 -7.00 -12.43
#